data_AF-A0A3N5LC69-F1
#
_entry.id   AF-A0A3N5LC69-F1
#
_cell.length_a   1.000
_cell.length_b   1.000
_cell.length_c   1.000
_cell.angle_alpha   90.00
_cell.angle_beta   90.00
_cell.angle_gamma   90.00
#
_symmetry.space_group_name_H-M   'P 1'
#
loop_
_entity.id
_entity.type
_entity.pdbx_description
1 polymer ?
#
loop_
_entity_poly.entity_id
_entity_poly.type
_entity_poly.pdbx_seq_one_letter_code
_entity_poly.pdbx_strand_id
1 'polypeptide(L)'
;MRLITRLDFDGIVCSVLLMEKNVIDRFKFVHPKDVQDGKIEVTADDVVANVPYVPGCGLWFDHHSSEEERLKLQKLEFKGSSRTAPSTAQVIWDYYGGVQSFGSRFLPLLWAVNKSDSAELTKDEILKPAGWILLSYLVDPRTGLGRFSDFRLNHEQFIIELIAHCRTKPIGEILELPDVR
;
A
#
# COMPACT_ATOMS: atom_id res chain seq x y z
N MET A 1 14.35 8.12 -0.14
CA MET A 1 13.52 8.32 1.07
C MET A 1 13.08 6.97 1.64
N ARG A 2 12.75 6.90 2.93
CA ARG A 2 12.13 5.72 3.56
C ARG A 2 10.61 5.82 3.48
N LEU A 3 9.93 4.73 3.10
CA LEU A 3 8.48 4.64 3.16
C LEU A 3 8.04 4.15 4.53
N ILE A 4 7.16 4.90 5.19
CA ILE A 4 6.42 4.50 6.39
C ILE A 4 4.98 4.21 5.95
N THR A 5 4.57 2.96 6.00
CA THR A 5 3.24 2.53 5.56
C THR A 5 2.77 1.32 6.35
N ARG A 6 1.50 0.97 6.18
CA ARG A 6 0.91 -0.23 6.77
C ARG A 6 1.22 -1.46 5.93
N LEU A 7 1.18 -2.62 6.57
CA LEU A 7 1.52 -3.91 5.97
C LEU A 7 0.24 -4.58 5.45
N ASP A 8 -0.31 -4.02 4.38
CA ASP A 8 -1.47 -4.55 3.66
C ASP A 8 -1.32 -4.32 2.15
N PHE A 9 -2.35 -4.69 1.38
CA PHE A 9 -2.28 -4.63 -0.07
C PHE A 9 -2.11 -3.20 -0.60
N ASP A 10 -2.74 -2.20 0.02
CA ASP A 10 -2.57 -0.81 -0.40
C ASP A 10 -1.16 -0.28 -0.07
N GLY A 11 -0.60 -0.63 1.10
CA GLY A 11 0.79 -0.35 1.43
C GLY A 11 1.79 -0.98 0.43
N ILE A 12 1.53 -2.20 -0.05
CA ILE A 12 2.33 -2.87 -1.09
C ILE A 12 2.27 -2.09 -2.41
N VAL A 13 1.08 -1.70 -2.87
CA VAL A 13 0.96 -0.99 -4.15
C VAL A 13 1.54 0.42 -4.05
N CYS A 14 1.35 1.11 -2.93
CA CYS A 14 2.05 2.37 -2.62
C CYS A 14 3.57 2.21 -2.76
N SER A 15 4.12 1.13 -2.20
CA SER A 15 5.54 0.79 -2.29
C SER A 15 5.99 0.62 -3.75
N VAL A 16 5.25 -0.17 -4.53
CA VAL A 16 5.54 -0.41 -5.96
C VAL A 16 5.59 0.91 -6.75
N LEU A 17 4.58 1.77 -6.59
CA LEU A 17 4.48 3.02 -7.35
C LEU A 17 5.59 4.01 -6.97
N LEU A 18 5.90 4.15 -5.68
CA LEU A 18 6.94 5.06 -5.19
C LEU A 18 8.35 4.56 -5.56
N MET A 19 8.58 3.25 -5.57
CA MET A 19 9.82 2.67 -6.10
C MET A 19 9.97 2.91 -7.59
N GLU A 20 8.89 2.76 -8.36
CA GLU A 20 8.93 3.01 -9.81
C GLU A 20 9.28 4.46 -10.16
N LYS A 21 8.98 5.39 -9.24
CA LYS A 21 9.36 6.81 -9.35
C LYS A 21 10.70 7.15 -8.72
N ASN A 22 11.44 6.16 -8.23
CA ASN A 22 12.72 6.34 -7.52
C ASN A 22 12.60 7.31 -6.32
N VAL A 23 11.43 7.36 -5.68
CA VAL A 23 11.18 8.22 -4.51
C VAL A 23 11.69 7.54 -3.24
N ILE A 24 11.51 6.21 -3.17
CA ILE A 24 11.84 5.41 -1.99
C ILE A 24 12.85 4.31 -2.31
N ASP A 25 13.64 3.93 -1.30
CA ASP A 25 14.65 2.86 -1.37
C ASP A 25 14.56 1.86 -0.20
N ARG A 26 13.79 2.17 0.84
CA ARG A 26 13.64 1.34 2.04
C ARG A 26 12.29 1.53 2.71
N PHE A 27 11.92 0.59 3.57
CA PHE A 27 10.59 0.49 4.16
C PHE A 27 10.65 0.48 5.67
N LYS A 28 9.57 0.96 6.29
CA LYS A 28 9.24 0.76 7.69
C LYS A 28 7.74 0.48 7.77
N PHE A 29 7.40 -0.79 7.96
CA PHE A 29 6.02 -1.18 8.15
C PHE A 29 5.58 -0.90 9.59
N VAL A 30 4.39 -0.32 9.74
CA VAL A 30 3.86 0.14 11.03
C VAL A 30 2.37 -0.17 11.15
N HIS A 31 1.90 -0.27 12.39
CA HIS A 31 0.46 -0.21 12.66
C HIS A 31 0.04 1.27 12.74
N PRO A 32 -1.09 1.70 12.13
CA PRO A 32 -1.54 3.10 12.18
C PRO A 32 -1.63 3.67 13.60
N LYS A 33 -2.00 2.84 14.58
CA LYS A 33 -2.01 3.22 16.00
C LYS A 33 -0.64 3.65 16.52
N ASP A 34 0.45 3.00 16.12
CA ASP A 34 1.79 3.37 16.61
C ASP A 34 2.24 4.73 16.04
N VAL A 35 1.76 5.07 14.84
CA VAL A 35 1.93 6.40 14.25
C VAL A 35 1.14 7.44 15.03
N GLN A 36 -0.12 7.17 15.35
CA GLN A 36 -0.98 8.06 16.15
C GLN A 36 -0.46 8.26 17.58
N ASP A 37 0.07 7.20 18.18
CA ASP A 37 0.66 7.22 19.52
C ASP A 37 2.05 7.89 19.54
N GLY A 38 2.59 8.34 18.39
CA GLY A 38 3.88 9.03 18.30
C GLY A 38 5.11 8.13 18.55
N LYS A 39 4.98 6.81 18.36
CA LYS A 39 6.07 5.85 18.60
C LYS A 39 7.04 5.72 17.43
N ILE A 40 6.67 6.28 16.27
CA ILE A 40 7.45 6.20 15.04
C ILE A 40 8.18 7.52 14.84
N GLU A 41 9.51 7.46 14.81
CA GLU A 41 10.33 8.61 14.45
C GLU A 41 10.22 8.89 12.95
N VAL A 42 9.86 10.13 12.62
CA VAL A 42 9.64 10.62 11.26
C VAL A 42 10.50 11.86 11.02
N THR A 43 11.10 11.92 9.83
CA THR A 43 12.00 12.97 9.37
C THR A 43 11.63 13.42 7.96
N ALA A 44 12.29 14.48 7.47
CA ALA A 44 12.08 14.98 6.11
C ALA A 44 12.54 13.99 5.01
N ASP A 45 13.27 12.92 5.34
CA ASP A 45 13.61 11.83 4.41
C ASP A 45 12.59 10.67 4.45
N ASP A 46 11.42 10.89 5.05
CA ASP A 46 10.32 9.91 5.09
C ASP A 46 9.16 10.28 4.17
N VAL A 47 8.66 9.28 3.45
CA VAL A 47 7.35 9.29 2.82
C VAL A 47 6.40 8.55 3.74
N VAL A 48 5.32 9.21 4.17
CA VAL A 48 4.26 8.59 4.97
C VAL A 48 3.09 8.28 4.03
N ALA A 49 2.67 7.02 3.93
CA ALA A 49 1.57 6.65 3.03
C ALA A 49 0.61 5.66 3.69
N ASN A 50 -0.69 5.88 3.50
CA ASN A 50 -1.75 5.00 4.02
C ASN A 50 -1.70 4.88 5.55
N VAL A 51 -1.21 5.91 6.23
CA VAL A 51 -1.22 6.04 7.69
C VAL A 51 -1.38 7.53 8.03
N PRO A 52 -1.83 7.87 9.24
CA PRO A 52 -2.09 9.26 9.61
C PRO A 52 -0.88 10.17 9.42
N TYR A 53 -1.14 11.42 9.03
CA TYR A 53 -0.10 12.44 8.87
C TYR A 53 0.76 12.59 10.13
N VAL A 54 2.07 12.69 9.92
CA VAL A 54 3.06 12.99 10.96
C VAL A 54 3.83 14.27 10.56
N PRO A 55 3.82 15.33 11.39
CA PRO A 55 4.56 16.54 11.11
C PRO A 55 6.06 16.26 10.88
N GLY A 56 6.62 16.91 9.86
CA GLY A 56 8.04 16.80 9.52
C GLY A 56 8.38 15.72 8.49
N CYS A 57 7.41 14.90 8.04
CA CYS A 57 7.64 14.02 6.89
C CYS A 57 7.92 14.81 5.61
N GLY A 58 8.72 14.26 4.70
CA GLY A 58 9.03 14.91 3.43
C GLY A 58 7.90 14.82 2.40
N LEU A 59 7.14 13.72 2.42
CA LEU A 59 5.93 13.52 1.60
C LEU A 59 4.88 12.77 2.41
N TRP A 60 3.61 13.08 2.16
CA TRP A 60 2.49 12.36 2.74
C TRP A 60 1.37 12.09 1.72
N PHE A 61 0.88 10.85 1.71
CA PHE A 61 -0.23 10.41 0.88
C PHE A 61 -1.26 9.67 1.72
N ASP A 62 -2.51 10.06 1.61
CA ASP A 62 -3.61 9.40 2.31
C ASP A 62 -4.95 9.57 1.57
N HIS A 63 -5.93 8.75 1.92
CA HIS A 63 -7.28 8.80 1.34
C HIS A 63 -8.40 8.73 2.38
N HIS A 64 -8.08 8.61 3.68
CA HIS A 64 -9.07 8.46 4.73
C HIS A 64 -9.76 9.80 5.03
N SER A 65 -11.08 9.81 5.06
CA SER A 65 -11.87 11.01 5.36
C SER A 65 -11.60 11.58 6.76
N SER A 66 -11.21 10.73 7.72
CA SER A 66 -10.82 11.16 9.08
C SER A 66 -9.66 12.15 9.09
N GLU A 67 -8.75 12.04 8.11
CA GLU A 67 -7.61 12.93 8.00
C GLU A 67 -8.01 14.27 7.36
N GLU A 68 -8.98 14.28 6.44
CA GLU A 68 -9.51 15.53 5.87
C GLU A 68 -10.10 16.46 6.95
N GLU A 69 -10.80 15.90 7.94
CA GLU A 69 -11.32 16.67 9.07
C GLU A 69 -10.19 17.24 9.94
N ARG A 70 -9.19 16.41 10.25
CA ARG A 70 -8.02 16.82 11.04
C ARG A 70 -7.23 17.94 10.37
N LEU A 71 -7.00 17.84 9.06
CA LEU A 71 -6.32 18.85 8.26
C LEU A 71 -7.06 20.19 8.26
N LYS A 72 -8.39 20.17 8.10
CA LYS A 72 -9.22 21.38 8.12
C LYS A 72 -9.19 22.08 9.49
N LEU A 73 -9.22 21.32 10.57
CA LEU A 73 -9.19 21.85 11.93
C LEU A 73 -7.83 22.45 12.31
N GLN A 74 -6.73 21.82 11.87
CA GLN A 74 -5.38 22.16 12.31
C GLN A 74 -4.58 23.02 11.31
N LYS A 75 -5.12 23.29 10.11
CA LYS A 75 -4.45 24.06 9.03
C LYS A 75 -3.04 23.55 8.74
N LEU A 76 -2.88 22.23 8.71
CA LEU A 76 -1.59 21.59 8.52
C LEU A 76 -1.13 21.74 7.08
N GLU A 77 0.08 22.24 6.89
CA GLU A 77 0.77 22.24 5.60
C GLU A 77 1.56 20.94 5.47
N PHE A 78 1.47 20.30 4.30
CA PHE A 78 2.22 19.10 3.96
C PHE A 78 2.52 19.06 2.46
N LYS A 79 3.53 18.29 2.06
CA LYS A 79 3.83 17.98 0.66
C LYS A 79 3.27 16.61 0.31
N GLY A 80 2.60 16.49 -0.83
CA GLY A 80 1.96 15.26 -1.28
C GLY A 80 0.48 15.48 -1.59
N SER A 81 -0.37 14.51 -1.30
CA SER A 81 -1.82 14.61 -1.56
C SER A 81 -2.60 13.77 -0.56
N SER A 82 -3.62 14.37 0.04
CA SER A 82 -4.64 13.65 0.82
C SER A 82 -6.01 14.00 0.26
N ARG A 83 -6.76 12.99 -0.20
CA ARG A 83 -8.12 13.17 -0.72
C ARG A 83 -8.89 11.85 -0.71
N THR A 84 -10.21 11.94 -0.60
CA THR A 84 -11.10 10.79 -0.82
C THR A 84 -10.79 10.11 -2.17
N ALA A 85 -10.43 8.83 -2.09
CA ALA A 85 -10.14 7.95 -3.22
C ALA A 85 -10.35 6.48 -2.79
N PRO A 86 -10.46 5.52 -3.74
CA PRO A 86 -10.63 4.10 -3.41
C PRO A 86 -9.45 3.47 -2.66
N SER A 87 -8.25 4.05 -2.76
CA SER A 87 -7.03 3.62 -2.07
C SER A 87 -6.00 4.75 -2.02
N THR A 88 -4.98 4.64 -1.16
CA THR A 88 -3.82 5.55 -1.19
C THR A 88 -2.97 5.35 -2.45
N ALA A 89 -2.89 4.13 -2.97
CA ALA A 89 -2.23 3.85 -4.25
C ALA A 89 -2.83 4.66 -5.41
N GLN A 90 -4.17 4.84 -5.44
CA GLN A 90 -4.83 5.73 -6.40
C GLN A 90 -4.41 7.20 -6.21
N VAL A 91 -4.25 7.63 -4.96
CA VAL A 91 -3.79 8.98 -4.62
C VAL A 91 -2.40 9.25 -5.20
N ILE A 92 -1.48 8.31 -5.02
CA ILE A 92 -0.10 8.36 -5.56
C ILE A 92 -0.11 8.28 -7.09
N TRP A 93 -0.92 7.37 -7.66
CA TRP A 93 -1.05 7.19 -9.10
C TRP A 93 -1.39 8.52 -9.80
N ASP A 94 -2.45 9.19 -9.34
CA ASP A 94 -2.89 10.45 -9.94
C ASP A 94 -1.88 11.57 -9.68
N TYR A 95 -1.28 11.64 -8.47
CA TYR A 95 -0.30 12.66 -8.12
C TYR A 95 0.90 12.68 -9.08
N TYR A 96 1.35 11.50 -9.51
CA TYR A 96 2.47 11.38 -10.43
C TYR A 96 2.08 11.38 -11.91
N GLY A 97 0.81 11.56 -12.27
CA GLY A 97 0.35 11.69 -13.68
C GLY A 97 -0.21 10.40 -14.30
N GLY A 98 -0.55 9.41 -13.48
CA GLY A 98 -1.27 8.21 -13.88
C GLY A 98 -0.66 7.43 -15.04
N VAL A 99 -1.48 7.04 -16.02
CA VAL A 99 -1.05 6.21 -17.17
C VAL A 99 0.09 6.86 -17.95
N GLN A 100 0.10 8.18 -18.10
CA GLN A 100 1.17 8.89 -18.83
C GLN A 100 2.54 8.72 -18.14
N SER A 101 2.52 8.50 -16.83
CA SER A 101 3.70 8.42 -16.00
C SER A 101 4.13 6.98 -15.69
N PHE A 102 3.18 6.09 -15.44
CA PHE A 102 3.43 4.71 -15.01
C PHE A 102 3.26 3.67 -16.13
N GLY A 103 2.67 4.07 -17.26
CA GLY A 103 2.25 3.14 -18.32
C GLY A 103 1.02 2.31 -17.92
N SER A 104 0.50 1.53 -18.86
CA SER A 104 -0.72 0.74 -18.66
C SER A 104 -0.52 -0.56 -17.87
N ARG A 105 0.74 -1.01 -17.70
CA ARG A 105 1.05 -2.32 -17.09
C ARG A 105 0.56 -2.47 -15.65
N PHE A 106 0.46 -1.36 -14.92
CA PHE A 106 0.03 -1.34 -13.53
C PHE A 106 -1.49 -1.18 -13.37
N LEU A 107 -2.24 -0.95 -14.44
CA LEU A 107 -3.70 -0.79 -14.36
C LEU A 107 -4.41 -2.00 -13.71
N PRO A 108 -4.04 -3.27 -14.01
CA PRO A 108 -4.65 -4.40 -13.32
C PRO A 108 -4.36 -4.45 -11.82
N LEU A 109 -3.15 -4.05 -11.41
CA LEU A 109 -2.77 -3.96 -9.99
C LEU A 109 -3.52 -2.83 -9.28
N LEU A 110 -3.58 -1.66 -9.92
CA LEU A 110 -4.31 -0.49 -9.42
C LEU A 110 -5.82 -0.76 -9.30
N TRP A 111 -6.39 -1.45 -10.29
CA TRP A 111 -7.79 -1.89 -10.25
C TRP A 111 -8.07 -2.79 -9.05
N ALA A 112 -7.18 -3.75 -8.79
CA ALA A 112 -7.36 -4.69 -7.69
C ALA A 112 -7.25 -4.02 -6.33
N VAL A 113 -6.24 -3.16 -6.12
CA VAL A 113 -6.07 -2.47 -4.82
C VAL A 113 -7.23 -1.54 -4.54
N ASN A 114 -7.74 -0.83 -5.56
CA ASN A 114 -8.91 0.02 -5.41
C ASN A 114 -10.14 -0.76 -4.96
N LYS A 115 -10.38 -1.95 -5.54
CA LYS A 115 -11.49 -2.81 -5.11
C LYS A 115 -11.31 -3.40 -3.73
N SER A 116 -10.12 -3.91 -3.42
CA SER A 116 -9.85 -4.57 -2.15
C SER A 116 -9.92 -3.60 -0.99
N ASP A 117 -9.44 -2.38 -1.17
CA ASP A 117 -9.39 -1.37 -0.12
C ASP A 117 -10.75 -0.67 0.10
N SER A 118 -11.51 -0.42 -0.97
CA SER A 118 -12.88 0.10 -0.89
C SER A 118 -13.94 -0.95 -0.55
N ALA A 119 -13.55 -2.24 -0.48
CA ALA A 119 -14.44 -3.38 -0.35
C ALA A 119 -15.51 -3.51 -1.45
N GLU A 120 -15.27 -2.98 -2.65
CA GLU A 120 -16.12 -3.12 -3.83
C GLU A 120 -15.93 -4.47 -4.53
N LEU A 121 -16.09 -5.56 -3.78
CA LEU A 121 -15.92 -6.93 -4.24
C LEU A 121 -17.27 -7.61 -4.47
N THR A 122 -17.35 -8.34 -5.57
CA THR A 122 -18.51 -9.20 -5.85
C THR A 122 -18.47 -10.45 -4.97
N LYS A 123 -19.62 -11.10 -4.79
CA LYS A 123 -19.70 -12.38 -4.07
C LYS A 123 -18.76 -13.44 -4.65
N ASP A 124 -18.61 -13.50 -5.98
CA ASP A 124 -17.70 -14.45 -6.62
C ASP A 124 -16.23 -14.10 -6.37
N GLU A 125 -15.86 -12.83 -6.38
CA GLU A 125 -14.51 -12.38 -6.01
C GLU A 125 -14.18 -12.71 -4.55
N ILE A 126 -15.16 -12.72 -3.65
CA ILE A 126 -14.99 -13.10 -2.24
C ILE A 126 -14.88 -14.63 -2.08
N LEU A 127 -15.77 -15.40 -2.73
CA LEU A 127 -15.84 -16.85 -2.54
C LEU A 127 -14.83 -17.64 -3.37
N LYS A 128 -14.40 -17.07 -4.51
CA LYS A 128 -13.49 -17.70 -5.48
C LYS A 128 -12.49 -16.66 -5.99
N PRO A 129 -11.69 -16.06 -5.10
CA PRO A 129 -10.74 -15.05 -5.50
C PRO A 129 -9.70 -15.63 -6.46
N ALA A 130 -9.32 -14.84 -7.46
CA ALA A 130 -8.31 -15.19 -8.44
C ALA A 130 -7.44 -13.96 -8.77
N GLY A 131 -6.27 -14.20 -9.35
CA GLY A 131 -5.38 -13.14 -9.80
C GLY A 131 -5.02 -12.18 -8.65
N TRP A 132 -5.11 -10.87 -8.93
CA TRP A 132 -4.71 -9.84 -7.98
C TRP A 132 -5.63 -9.77 -6.75
N ILE A 133 -6.91 -10.13 -6.90
CA ILE A 133 -7.84 -10.20 -5.77
C ILE A 133 -7.43 -11.32 -4.82
N LEU A 134 -7.05 -12.49 -5.34
CA LEU A 134 -6.47 -13.56 -4.51
C LEU A 134 -5.23 -13.08 -3.76
N LEU A 135 -4.29 -12.42 -4.46
CA LEU A 135 -3.10 -11.90 -3.83
C LEU A 135 -3.43 -10.92 -2.69
N SER A 136 -4.45 -10.07 -2.88
CA SER A 136 -4.90 -9.13 -1.84
C SER A 136 -5.37 -9.86 -0.56
N TYR A 137 -6.01 -11.02 -0.68
CA TYR A 137 -6.39 -11.85 0.47
C TYR A 137 -5.21 -12.58 1.10
N LEU A 138 -4.23 -13.03 0.30
CA LEU A 138 -3.05 -13.73 0.81
C LEU A 138 -2.17 -12.82 1.68
N VAL A 139 -2.08 -11.55 1.33
CA VAL A 139 -1.28 -10.56 2.07
C VAL A 139 -2.03 -9.91 3.23
N ASP A 140 -3.35 -10.05 3.29
CA ASP A 140 -4.15 -9.43 4.34
C ASP A 140 -3.98 -10.18 5.67
N PRO A 141 -3.42 -9.54 6.72
CA PRO A 141 -3.24 -10.18 8.02
C PRO A 141 -4.58 -10.63 8.65
N ARG A 142 -5.71 -10.05 8.24
CA ARG A 142 -7.06 -10.41 8.71
C ARG A 142 -7.55 -11.74 8.15
N THR A 143 -7.01 -12.20 7.02
CA THR A 143 -7.24 -13.56 6.51
C THR A 143 -6.70 -14.61 7.48
N GLY A 144 -5.65 -14.26 8.24
CA GLY A 144 -5.17 -15.08 9.35
C GLY A 144 -4.35 -16.30 8.95
N LEU A 145 -3.80 -16.34 7.73
CA LEU A 145 -3.02 -17.48 7.21
C LEU A 145 -1.81 -17.85 8.09
N GLY A 146 -1.17 -16.87 8.73
CA GLY A 146 -0.07 -17.08 9.67
C GLY A 146 -0.41 -17.96 10.89
N ARG A 147 -1.69 -18.28 11.12
CA ARG A 147 -2.13 -19.20 12.19
C ARG A 147 -2.10 -20.67 11.79
N PHE A 148 -2.01 -20.98 10.50
CA PHE A 148 -2.30 -22.32 9.96
C PHE A 148 -1.08 -23.03 9.38
N SER A 149 0.07 -22.38 9.23
CA SER A 149 1.27 -22.99 8.62
C SER A 149 2.57 -22.33 9.06
N ASP A 150 3.63 -23.13 9.08
CA ASP A 150 5.01 -22.68 9.24
C ASP A 150 5.57 -22.26 7.86
N PHE A 151 5.50 -20.97 7.56
CA PHE A 151 6.04 -20.41 6.32
C PHE A 151 7.56 -20.30 6.37
N ARG A 152 8.22 -20.51 5.21
CA ARG A 152 9.67 -20.34 5.06
C ARG A 152 10.12 -18.91 5.37
N LEU A 153 9.33 -17.92 4.92
CA LEU A 153 9.56 -16.50 5.14
C LEU A 153 8.65 -16.00 6.24
N ASN A 154 9.14 -15.07 7.06
CA ASN A 154 8.23 -14.28 7.89
C ASN A 154 7.43 -13.31 7.01
N HIS A 155 6.32 -12.81 7.54
CA HIS A 155 5.39 -11.99 6.77
C HIS A 155 6.03 -10.72 6.19
N GLU A 156 6.90 -10.04 6.95
CA GLU A 156 7.58 -8.83 6.48
C GLU A 156 8.55 -9.13 5.33
N GLN A 157 9.35 -10.19 5.44
CA GLN A 157 10.26 -10.64 4.38
C GLN A 157 9.49 -11.01 3.10
N PHE A 158 8.41 -11.79 3.25
CA PHE A 158 7.55 -12.17 2.15
C PHE A 158 7.01 -10.94 1.41
N ILE A 159 6.58 -9.91 2.15
CA ILE A 159 5.99 -8.69 1.57
C ILE A 159 7.05 -7.85 0.85
N ILE A 160 8.25 -7.75 1.39
CA ILE A 160 9.38 -7.07 0.71
C ILE A 160 9.71 -7.75 -0.62
N GLU A 161 9.80 -9.09 -0.64
CA GLU A 161 10.00 -9.85 -1.88
C GLU A 161 8.84 -9.65 -2.86
N LEU A 162 7.61 -9.68 -2.34
CA LEU A 162 6.40 -9.51 -3.13
C LEU A 162 6.30 -8.12 -3.78
N ILE A 163 6.71 -7.04 -3.08
CA ILE A 163 6.78 -5.69 -3.66
C ILE A 163 7.67 -5.69 -4.92
N ALA A 164 8.84 -6.33 -4.86
CA ALA A 164 9.74 -6.43 -6.00
C ALA A 164 9.12 -7.22 -7.18
N HIS A 165 8.38 -8.29 -6.87
CA HIS A 165 7.68 -9.09 -7.87
C HIS A 165 6.47 -8.34 -8.48
N CYS A 166 5.62 -7.71 -7.68
CA CYS A 166 4.50 -6.90 -8.15
C CYS A 166 4.93 -5.74 -9.07
N ARG A 167 6.15 -5.23 -8.87
CA ARG A 167 6.72 -4.19 -9.72
C ARG A 167 7.08 -4.67 -11.13
N THR A 168 7.41 -5.95 -11.30
CA THR A 168 8.11 -6.45 -12.49
C THR A 168 7.44 -7.63 -13.20
N LYS A 169 6.57 -8.39 -12.51
CA LYS A 169 5.98 -9.63 -13.01
C LYS A 169 4.47 -9.51 -13.20
N PRO A 170 3.88 -10.22 -14.17
CA PRO A 170 2.44 -10.41 -14.26
C PRO A 170 1.94 -11.31 -13.12
N ILE A 171 0.68 -11.14 -12.73
CA ILE A 171 0.08 -11.87 -11.61
C ILE A 171 0.16 -13.40 -11.74
N GLY A 172 0.04 -13.94 -12.95
CA GLY A 172 0.14 -15.39 -13.17
C GLY A 172 1.50 -15.94 -12.72
N GLU A 173 2.59 -15.22 -12.95
CA GLU A 173 3.92 -15.63 -12.49
C GLU A 173 4.11 -15.44 -10.98
N ILE A 174 3.46 -14.43 -10.39
CA ILE A 174 3.53 -14.17 -8.95
C ILE A 174 2.84 -15.30 -8.18
N LEU A 175 1.67 -15.77 -8.65
CA LEU A 175 0.93 -16.84 -7.99
C LEU A 175 1.60 -18.22 -8.07
N GLU A 176 2.58 -18.39 -8.96
CA GLU A 176 3.38 -19.62 -9.07
C GLU A 176 4.68 -19.55 -8.24
N LEU A 177 4.92 -18.46 -7.52
CA LEU A 177 6.09 -18.36 -6.64
C LEU A 177 5.96 -19.36 -5.47
N PRO A 178 7.06 -20.04 -5.06
CA PRO A 178 7.01 -21.04 -4.00
C PRO A 178 6.45 -20.54 -2.66
N ASP A 179 6.67 -19.27 -2.33
CA ASP A 179 6.19 -18.66 -1.08
C ASP A 179 4.78 -18.05 -1.19
N VAL A 180 4.19 -18.05 -2.39
CA VAL A 180 2.82 -17.58 -2.65
C VAL A 180 1.84 -18.75 -2.79
N ARG A 181 2.31 -19.89 -3.32
CA ARG A 181 1.51 -21.09 -3.60
C ARG A 181 1.25 -21.96 -2.36
#